data_AF-A0A7Y6MVC9-F1
#
_entry.id   AF-A0A7Y6MVC9-F1
#
_cell.length_a   1.000
_cell.length_b   1.000
_cell.length_c   1.000
_cell.angle_alpha   90.00
_cell.angle_beta   90.00
_cell.angle_gamma   90.00
#
_symmetry.space_group_name_H-M   'P 1'
#
loop_
_entity.id
_entity.type
_entity.pdbx_description
1 polymer ?
#
loop_
_entity_poly.entity_id
_entity_poly.type
_entity_poly.pdbx_seq_one_letter_code
_entity_poly.pdbx_strand_id
1 'polypeptide(L)'
;MNLYEFTFIAQQGLLQQEIEEMVQELGVLLENIKADIMHQQIKGILNDKPAKQESEVRAKNIQESLVDYSNFLEGFAKILWVELEKDLSNLKEVKLQINKELKNDLEGLGITQDFIKLPECGKQIAKIAFIRNTINTLKENISEHLMKLFQEVLTSSKVTDQNQLSKALEALLGSVEASGLIKYEYWGLLDFAYPINKMKSGHYCIMCISSTSSIMDEFMRRVKLNENIIRHLSVRVDKFFEGKSHMMNKQIEEQSA
;
A
#
# COMPACT_ATOMS: atom_id res chain seq x y z
N MET A 1 2.21 -7.95 -5.26
CA MET A 1 2.92 -6.68 -4.98
C MET A 1 3.72 -6.20 -6.18
N ASN A 2 3.10 -5.34 -6.98
CA ASN A 2 3.79 -4.59 -8.03
C ASN A 2 4.24 -3.26 -7.47
N LEU A 3 5.39 -2.77 -7.93
CA LEU A 3 5.90 -1.46 -7.56
C LEU A 3 5.69 -0.51 -8.74
N TYR A 4 5.20 0.69 -8.45
CA TYR A 4 4.95 1.72 -9.44
C TYR A 4 5.64 3.02 -9.03
N GLU A 5 6.37 3.60 -9.96
CA GLU A 5 6.78 5.00 -9.89
C GLU A 5 5.71 5.81 -10.62
N PHE A 6 4.94 6.58 -9.84
CA PHE A 6 3.92 7.49 -10.35
C PHE A 6 4.47 8.91 -10.28
N THR A 7 4.72 9.49 -11.45
CA THR A 7 5.15 10.88 -11.57
C THR A 7 3.99 11.72 -12.07
N PHE A 8 3.78 12.89 -11.48
CA PHE A 8 2.78 13.84 -11.97
C PHE A 8 3.30 15.28 -11.94
N ILE A 9 2.66 16.11 -12.75
CA ILE A 9 2.94 17.54 -12.87
C ILE A 9 1.67 18.29 -12.45
N ALA A 10 1.76 19.07 -11.39
CA ALA A 10 0.67 19.92 -10.92
C ALA A 10 0.72 21.33 -11.54
N GLN A 11 -0.42 22.02 -11.52
CA GLN A 11 -0.56 23.39 -12.02
C GLN A 11 0.42 24.38 -11.37
N GLN A 12 1.06 25.23 -12.18
CA GLN A 12 2.03 26.26 -11.74
C GLN A 12 1.51 27.21 -10.67
N GLY A 13 0.19 27.43 -10.60
CA GLY A 13 -0.42 28.39 -9.68
C GLY A 13 -0.54 27.89 -8.25
N LEU A 14 -0.26 26.61 -7.99
CA LEU A 14 -0.42 26.00 -6.67
C LEU A 14 0.76 26.34 -5.76
N LEU A 15 0.46 26.47 -4.47
CA LEU A 15 1.46 26.58 -3.42
C LEU A 15 2.00 25.19 -3.06
N GLN A 16 3.22 25.16 -2.50
CA GLN A 16 3.82 23.90 -2.03
C GLN A 16 2.92 23.17 -1.02
N GLN A 17 2.26 23.90 -0.12
CA GLN A 17 1.33 23.32 0.85
C GLN A 17 0.15 22.61 0.17
N GLU A 18 -0.43 23.23 -0.86
CA GLU A 18 -1.55 22.63 -1.62
C GLU A 18 -1.11 21.36 -2.37
N ILE A 19 0.15 21.29 -2.79
CA ILE A 19 0.71 20.11 -3.44
C ILE A 19 0.93 18.98 -2.42
N GLU A 20 1.46 19.31 -1.25
CA GLU A 20 1.61 18.35 -0.15
C GLU A 20 0.25 17.80 0.28
N GLU A 21 -0.76 18.66 0.42
CA GLU A 21 -2.15 18.26 0.69
C GLU A 21 -2.69 17.33 -0.40
N MET A 22 -2.51 17.69 -1.68
CA MET A 22 -2.94 16.86 -2.81
C MET A 22 -2.26 15.48 -2.80
N VAL A 23 -0.99 15.40 -2.41
CA VAL A 23 -0.30 14.10 -2.29
C VAL A 23 -0.89 13.26 -1.16
N GLN A 24 -1.25 13.87 -0.03
CA GLN A 24 -1.98 13.18 1.03
C GLN A 24 -3.35 12.71 0.55
N GLU A 25 -4.09 13.54 -0.17
CA GLU A 25 -5.38 13.18 -0.77
C GLU A 25 -5.25 11.99 -1.73
N LEU A 26 -4.21 11.97 -2.57
CA LEU A 26 -3.92 10.83 -3.45
C LEU A 26 -3.53 9.57 -2.67
N GLY A 27 -2.84 9.72 -1.53
CA GLY A 27 -2.57 8.61 -0.60
C GLY A 27 -3.87 8.02 -0.05
N VAL A 28 -4.74 8.86 0.52
CA VAL A 28 -6.06 8.47 1.03
C VAL A 28 -6.94 7.88 -0.08
N LEU A 29 -6.80 8.38 -1.31
CA LEU A 29 -7.50 7.86 -2.47
C LEU A 29 -7.15 6.39 -2.75
N LEU A 30 -5.87 6.01 -2.64
CA LEU A 30 -5.42 4.64 -2.80
C LEU A 30 -6.04 3.73 -1.74
N GLU A 31 -6.07 4.17 -0.48
CA GLU A 31 -6.69 3.45 0.64
C GLU A 31 -8.19 3.23 0.42
N ASN A 32 -8.90 4.27 -0.05
CA ASN A 32 -10.32 4.19 -0.35
C ASN A 32 -10.62 3.24 -1.52
N ILE A 33 -9.86 3.31 -2.61
CA ILE A 33 -10.01 2.40 -3.76
C ILE A 33 -9.82 0.95 -3.34
N LYS A 34 -8.81 0.71 -2.51
CA LYS A 34 -8.52 -0.60 -1.93
C LYS A 34 -9.70 -1.10 -1.09
N ALA A 35 -10.25 -0.26 -0.20
CA ALA A 35 -11.43 -0.60 0.60
C ALA A 35 -12.67 -0.89 -0.28
N ASP A 36 -12.90 -0.10 -1.33
CA ASP A 36 -13.99 -0.27 -2.28
C ASP A 36 -13.88 -1.62 -3.02
N ILE A 37 -12.68 -1.98 -3.50
CA ILE A 37 -12.42 -3.24 -4.21
C ILE A 37 -12.65 -4.44 -3.27
N MET A 38 -12.12 -4.37 -2.04
CA MET A 38 -12.35 -5.42 -1.04
C MET A 38 -13.84 -5.57 -0.73
N HIS A 39 -14.58 -4.46 -0.58
CA HIS A 39 -16.02 -4.49 -0.37
C HIS A 39 -16.77 -5.16 -1.53
N GLN A 40 -16.43 -4.81 -2.77
CA GLN A 40 -17.05 -5.42 -3.95
C GLN A 40 -16.80 -6.93 -4.02
N GLN A 41 -15.60 -7.38 -3.67
CA GLN A 41 -15.25 -8.80 -3.63
C GLN A 41 -16.02 -9.56 -2.54
N ILE A 42 -16.08 -9.01 -1.32
CA ILE A 42 -16.86 -9.57 -0.20
C ILE A 42 -18.34 -9.66 -0.58
N LYS A 43 -18.90 -8.61 -1.18
CA LYS A 43 -20.30 -8.59 -1.62
C LYS A 43 -20.56 -9.61 -2.72
N GLY A 44 -19.63 -9.80 -3.66
CA GLY A 44 -19.72 -10.84 -4.69
C GLY A 44 -19.78 -12.25 -4.11
N ILE A 45 -19.03 -12.50 -3.03
CA ILE A 45 -18.99 -13.78 -2.32
C ILE A 45 -20.28 -14.04 -1.52
N LEU A 46 -20.82 -13.01 -0.86
CA LEU A 46 -21.96 -13.15 0.07
C LEU A 46 -23.34 -13.19 -0.62
N ASN A 47 -23.41 -13.22 -1.95
CA ASN A 47 -24.66 -13.05 -2.71
C ASN A 47 -25.68 -14.22 -2.64
N ASP A 48 -25.61 -15.09 -1.62
CA ASP A 48 -26.59 -16.16 -1.40
C ASP A 48 -27.61 -15.79 -0.30
N LYS A 49 -28.70 -15.13 -0.74
CA LYS A 49 -30.03 -14.93 -0.10
C LYS A 49 -30.18 -13.97 1.11
N PRO A 50 -31.38 -13.35 1.27
CA PRO A 50 -31.56 -12.11 2.01
C PRO A 50 -31.86 -12.35 3.49
N ALA A 51 -30.89 -12.03 4.34
CA ALA A 51 -31.15 -11.52 5.69
C ALA A 51 -30.50 -10.13 5.75
N LYS A 52 -31.19 -9.13 5.18
CA LYS A 52 -30.62 -7.86 4.71
C LYS A 52 -29.86 -7.04 5.77
N GLN A 53 -30.09 -7.21 7.08
CA GLN A 53 -29.45 -6.36 8.08
C GLN A 53 -28.27 -7.03 8.78
N GLU A 54 -28.42 -8.26 9.28
CA GLU A 54 -27.33 -8.92 9.99
C GLU A 54 -26.22 -9.44 9.07
N SER A 55 -26.52 -9.78 7.82
CA SER A 55 -25.49 -10.17 6.83
C SER A 55 -24.66 -8.98 6.39
N GLU A 56 -25.27 -7.80 6.23
CA GLU A 56 -24.59 -6.55 5.90
C GLU A 56 -23.71 -6.06 7.04
N VAL A 57 -24.18 -6.12 8.30
CA VAL A 57 -23.37 -5.77 9.47
C VAL A 57 -22.16 -6.70 9.61
N ARG A 58 -22.34 -8.01 9.38
CA ARG A 58 -21.22 -8.97 9.40
C ARG A 58 -20.23 -8.76 8.25
N ALA A 59 -20.72 -8.48 7.04
CA ALA A 59 -19.87 -8.14 5.90
C ALA A 59 -19.03 -6.89 6.17
N LYS A 60 -19.63 -5.90 6.84
CA LYS A 60 -18.95 -4.67 7.23
C LYS A 60 -17.87 -4.91 8.28
N ASN A 61 -18.13 -5.72 9.32
CA ASN A 61 -17.11 -6.07 10.32
C ASN A 61 -15.93 -6.84 9.69
N ILE A 62 -16.22 -7.76 8.77
CA ILE A 62 -15.19 -8.49 7.99
C ILE A 62 -14.36 -7.52 7.16
N GLN A 63 -15.03 -6.57 6.48
CA GLN A 63 -14.35 -5.53 5.70
C GLN A 63 -13.45 -4.65 6.58
N GLU A 64 -13.95 -4.19 7.73
CA GLU A 64 -13.18 -3.37 8.68
C GLU A 64 -11.92 -4.12 9.12
N SER A 65 -12.05 -5.39 9.54
CA SER A 65 -10.88 -6.22 9.87
C SER A 65 -9.90 -6.34 8.70
N LEU A 66 -10.37 -6.62 7.48
CA LEU A 66 -9.50 -6.74 6.29
C LEU A 66 -8.78 -5.43 5.96
N VAL A 67 -9.44 -4.30 6.12
CA VAL A 67 -8.84 -2.96 5.96
C VAL A 67 -7.75 -2.75 7.01
N ASP A 68 -7.98 -3.12 8.26
CA ASP A 68 -7.00 -2.98 9.34
C ASP A 68 -5.74 -3.83 9.09
N TYR A 69 -5.91 -5.09 8.68
CA TYR A 69 -4.78 -5.92 8.22
C TYR A 69 -4.10 -5.33 6.99
N SER A 70 -4.92 -4.76 6.10
CA SER A 70 -4.53 -3.94 4.95
C SER A 70 -3.46 -2.91 5.32
N ASN A 71 -3.85 -2.07 6.26
CA ASN A 71 -3.12 -0.90 6.72
C ASN A 71 -1.89 -1.31 7.54
N PHE A 72 -2.02 -2.38 8.32
CA PHE A 72 -0.89 -3.00 9.02
C PHE A 72 0.23 -3.43 8.06
N LEU A 73 -0.12 -4.14 6.98
CA LEU A 73 0.86 -4.57 5.98
C LEU A 73 1.49 -3.39 5.23
N GLU A 74 0.74 -2.32 4.99
CA GLU A 74 1.26 -1.09 4.40
C GLU A 74 2.25 -0.39 5.35
N GLY A 75 1.90 -0.24 6.62
CA GLY A 75 2.78 0.32 7.65
C GLY A 75 4.07 -0.50 7.77
N PHE A 76 3.96 -1.82 7.82
CA PHE A 76 5.12 -2.70 7.84
C PHE A 76 5.99 -2.57 6.58
N ALA A 77 5.38 -2.49 5.39
CA ALA A 77 6.12 -2.29 4.15
C ALA A 77 6.83 -0.93 4.12
N LYS A 78 6.17 0.14 4.59
CA LYS A 78 6.78 1.48 4.75
C LYS A 78 7.98 1.40 5.70
N ILE A 79 7.85 0.79 6.87
CA ILE A 79 8.94 0.62 7.84
C ILE A 79 10.10 -0.15 7.22
N LEU A 80 9.84 -1.28 6.56
CA LEU A 80 10.90 -2.06 5.93
C LEU A 80 11.62 -1.26 4.83
N TRP A 81 10.88 -0.52 3.99
CA TRP A 81 11.50 0.26 2.93
C TRP A 81 12.28 1.46 3.44
N VAL A 82 11.76 2.17 4.46
CA VAL A 82 12.40 3.35 5.04
C VAL A 82 13.57 2.98 5.97
N GLU A 83 13.42 1.96 6.80
CA GLU A 83 14.43 1.62 7.82
C GLU A 83 15.55 0.74 7.27
N LEU A 84 15.32 -0.04 6.20
CA LEU A 84 16.39 -0.79 5.51
C LEU A 84 17.24 0.07 4.54
N GLU A 85 16.87 1.34 4.33
CA GLU A 85 17.79 2.34 3.76
C GLU A 85 18.94 2.63 4.74
N LYS A 86 18.72 2.56 6.06
CA LYS A 86 19.79 2.61 7.07
C LYS A 86 20.46 1.23 7.14
N ASP A 87 21.78 1.22 7.31
CA ASP A 87 22.63 0.03 7.18
C ASP A 87 22.05 -1.27 7.80
N LEU A 88 21.98 -2.33 6.98
CA LEU A 88 21.59 -3.71 7.34
C LEU A 88 22.54 -4.39 8.34
N SER A 89 23.56 -3.69 8.81
CA SER A 89 24.62 -4.20 9.68
C SER A 89 24.09 -4.65 11.05
N ASN A 90 22.92 -4.13 11.49
CA ASN A 90 22.35 -4.45 12.80
C ASN A 90 20.90 -4.98 12.70
N LEU A 91 20.74 -6.18 12.14
CA LEU A 91 19.44 -6.88 12.03
C LEU A 91 18.69 -7.01 13.38
N LYS A 92 19.41 -6.98 14.51
CA LYS A 92 18.82 -6.98 15.86
C LYS A 92 18.07 -5.68 16.17
N GLU A 93 18.60 -4.55 15.71
CA GLU A 93 18.01 -3.22 15.91
C GLU A 93 16.77 -3.04 15.05
N VAL A 94 16.84 -3.47 13.79
CA VAL A 94 15.68 -3.55 12.88
C VAL A 94 14.57 -4.42 13.48
N LYS A 95 14.91 -5.61 13.99
CA LYS A 95 13.94 -6.49 14.69
C LYS A 95 13.31 -5.83 15.92
N LEU A 96 14.10 -5.12 16.72
CA LEU A 96 13.62 -4.46 17.93
C LEU A 96 12.67 -3.31 17.62
N GLN A 97 12.97 -2.52 16.60
CA GLN A 97 12.17 -1.37 16.19
C GLN A 97 10.87 -1.79 15.49
N ILE A 98 10.95 -2.79 14.61
CA ILE A 98 9.78 -3.47 14.06
C ILE A 98 8.89 -3.98 15.21
N ASN A 99 9.45 -4.70 16.18
CA ASN A 99 8.66 -5.18 17.31
C ASN A 99 8.06 -4.05 18.15
N LYS A 100 8.76 -2.92 18.32
CA LYS A 100 8.30 -1.77 19.10
C LYS A 100 7.14 -1.04 18.41
N GLU A 101 7.24 -0.81 17.10
CA GLU A 101 6.20 -0.11 16.33
C GLU A 101 4.99 -1.02 16.08
N LEU A 102 5.21 -2.31 15.77
CA LEU A 102 4.14 -3.25 15.46
C LEU A 102 3.38 -3.77 16.69
N LYS A 103 3.94 -3.67 17.91
CA LYS A 103 3.33 -4.26 19.10
C LYS A 103 1.93 -3.69 19.38
N ASN A 104 1.74 -2.39 19.18
CA ASN A 104 0.46 -1.73 19.43
C ASN A 104 -0.60 -2.14 18.39
N ASP A 105 -0.21 -2.25 17.12
CA ASP A 105 -1.11 -2.61 16.02
C ASP A 105 -1.51 -4.09 16.08
N LEU A 106 -0.59 -4.96 16.50
CA LEU A 106 -0.84 -6.40 16.70
C LEU A 106 -1.73 -6.68 17.93
N GLU A 107 -1.56 -5.92 19.02
CA GLU A 107 -2.42 -6.03 20.21
C GLU A 107 -3.88 -5.67 19.90
N GLY A 108 -4.11 -4.66 19.04
CA GLY A 108 -5.46 -4.28 18.57
C GLY A 108 -6.16 -5.34 17.73
N LEU A 109 -5.41 -6.17 17.01
CA LEU A 109 -5.93 -7.26 16.16
C LEU A 109 -6.10 -8.60 16.92
N GLY A 110 -5.81 -8.64 18.23
CA GLY A 110 -5.90 -9.87 19.04
C GLY A 110 -4.82 -10.90 18.74
N ILE A 111 -3.75 -10.47 18.07
CA ILE A 111 -2.69 -11.35 17.57
C ILE A 111 -1.63 -11.51 18.65
N THR A 112 -1.65 -12.63 19.36
CA THR A 112 -0.63 -12.97 20.36
C THR A 112 0.23 -14.16 19.87
N GLN A 113 1.55 -13.93 19.83
CA GLN A 113 2.68 -14.84 19.56
C GLN A 113 3.25 -14.90 18.12
N ASP A 114 4.55 -14.57 18.03
CA ASP A 114 5.57 -15.02 17.06
C ASP A 114 5.22 -15.09 15.55
N PHE A 115 4.48 -14.11 15.01
CA PHE A 115 4.29 -13.95 13.56
C PHE A 115 5.59 -13.61 12.81
N ILE A 116 6.67 -13.33 13.54
CA ILE A 116 7.92 -12.83 12.99
C ILE A 116 8.98 -13.94 13.06
N LYS A 117 8.74 -15.05 12.36
CA LYS A 117 9.84 -15.92 11.90
C LYS A 117 10.49 -15.26 10.69
N LEU A 118 11.24 -14.17 10.96
CA LEU A 118 12.06 -13.52 9.94
C LEU A 118 13.10 -14.52 9.43
N PRO A 119 13.24 -14.71 8.10
CA PRO A 119 14.21 -15.64 7.55
C PRO A 119 15.63 -15.29 8.02
N GLU A 120 16.39 -16.29 8.48
CA GLU A 120 17.80 -16.10 8.82
C GLU A 120 18.60 -15.78 7.57
N CYS A 121 19.26 -14.63 7.56
CA CYS A 121 19.94 -14.13 6.37
C CYS A 121 21.28 -14.89 6.17
N GLY A 122 21.36 -15.68 5.10
CA GLY A 122 22.65 -16.09 4.54
C GLY A 122 23.40 -14.86 4.01
N LYS A 123 24.74 -14.89 4.03
CA LYS A 123 25.66 -13.74 3.78
C LYS A 123 25.53 -13.00 2.42
N GLN A 124 24.49 -13.21 1.61
CA GLN A 124 24.37 -12.67 0.25
C GLN A 124 22.93 -12.50 -0.28
N ILE A 125 21.91 -12.36 0.57
CA ILE A 125 20.56 -12.03 0.08
C ILE A 125 20.47 -10.53 -0.20
N ALA A 126 20.20 -10.15 -1.46
CA ALA A 126 19.98 -8.75 -1.84
C ALA A 126 18.83 -8.13 -1.02
N LYS A 127 18.96 -6.87 -0.59
CA LYS A 127 17.99 -6.17 0.29
C LYS A 127 16.53 -6.35 -0.16
N ILE A 128 16.29 -6.26 -1.47
CA ILE A 128 14.97 -6.40 -2.11
C ILE A 128 14.39 -7.81 -1.92
N ALA A 129 15.22 -8.84 -2.09
CA ALA A 129 14.78 -10.22 -1.91
C ALA A 129 14.40 -10.48 -0.44
N PHE A 130 15.13 -9.87 0.51
CA PHE A 130 14.78 -9.92 1.92
C PHE A 130 13.44 -9.23 2.22
N ILE A 131 13.22 -8.03 1.68
CA ILE A 131 11.94 -7.30 1.85
C ILE A 131 10.79 -8.13 1.29
N ARG A 132 10.93 -8.61 0.05
CA ARG A 132 9.90 -9.41 -0.62
C ARG A 132 9.60 -10.70 0.17
N ASN A 133 10.63 -11.41 0.61
CA ASN A 133 10.45 -12.66 1.37
C ASN A 133 9.84 -12.41 2.74
N THR A 134 10.24 -11.34 3.43
CA THR A 134 9.69 -10.97 4.75
C THR A 134 8.22 -10.58 4.64
N ILE A 135 7.87 -9.72 3.67
CA ILE A 135 6.49 -9.34 3.40
C ILE A 135 5.65 -10.57 3.03
N ASN A 136 6.18 -11.48 2.20
CA ASN A 136 5.48 -12.70 1.84
C ASN A 136 5.27 -13.64 3.04
N THR A 137 6.29 -13.82 3.89
CA THR A 137 6.19 -14.66 5.10
C THR A 137 5.15 -14.07 6.07
N LEU A 138 5.16 -12.75 6.26
CA LEU A 138 4.16 -12.08 7.09
C LEU A 138 2.76 -12.18 6.47
N LYS A 139 2.65 -12.03 5.16
CA LYS A 139 1.40 -12.22 4.41
C LYS A 139 0.85 -13.64 4.63
N GLU A 140 1.70 -14.66 4.54
CA GLU A 140 1.32 -16.06 4.79
C GLU A 140 0.81 -16.25 6.22
N ASN A 141 1.54 -15.76 7.22
CA ASN A 141 1.14 -15.89 8.63
C ASN A 141 -0.18 -15.14 8.94
N ILE A 142 -0.35 -13.92 8.43
CA ILE A 142 -1.61 -13.16 8.55
C ILE A 142 -2.74 -13.90 7.82
N SER A 143 -2.44 -14.48 6.66
CA SER A 143 -3.41 -15.24 5.89
C SER A 143 -3.93 -16.45 6.65
N GLU A 144 -3.04 -17.21 7.30
CA GLU A 144 -3.43 -18.33 8.15
C GLU A 144 -4.30 -17.91 9.35
N HIS A 145 -3.95 -16.78 9.98
CA HIS A 145 -4.75 -16.25 11.09
C HIS A 145 -6.13 -15.77 10.62
N LEU A 146 -6.19 -15.04 9.51
CA LEU A 146 -7.42 -14.58 8.88
C LEU A 146 -8.30 -15.74 8.42
N MET A 147 -7.70 -16.80 7.85
CA MET A 147 -8.42 -18.03 7.50
C MET A 147 -9.14 -18.61 8.71
N LYS A 148 -8.47 -18.66 9.87
CA LYS A 148 -9.07 -19.18 11.11
C LYS A 148 -10.22 -18.31 11.60
N LEU A 149 -10.05 -16.98 11.63
CA LEU A 149 -11.08 -16.03 12.03
C LEU A 149 -12.30 -16.09 11.09
N PHE A 150 -12.08 -16.07 9.78
CA PHE A 150 -13.19 -16.12 8.83
C PHE A 150 -13.85 -17.49 8.79
N GLN A 151 -13.11 -18.59 8.97
CA GLN A 151 -13.72 -19.91 9.09
C GLN A 151 -14.66 -19.98 10.30
N GLU A 152 -14.28 -19.40 11.44
CA GLU A 152 -15.13 -19.32 12.63
C GLU A 152 -16.41 -18.50 12.36
N VAL A 153 -16.26 -17.31 11.76
CA VAL A 153 -17.39 -16.44 11.40
C VAL A 153 -18.30 -17.07 10.35
N LEU A 154 -17.74 -17.70 9.32
CA LEU A 154 -18.51 -18.32 8.23
C LEU A 154 -19.13 -19.66 8.63
N THR A 155 -18.56 -20.42 9.57
CA THR A 155 -19.17 -21.64 10.13
C THR A 155 -20.38 -21.30 11.02
N SER A 156 -20.38 -20.12 11.66
CA SER A 156 -21.55 -19.61 12.38
C SER A 156 -22.71 -19.22 11.46
N SER A 157 -22.39 -18.85 10.21
CA SER A 157 -23.35 -18.74 9.12
C SER A 157 -23.59 -20.13 8.55
N LYS A 158 -24.82 -20.53 8.24
CA LYS A 158 -25.11 -21.89 7.75
C LYS A 158 -24.70 -22.08 6.27
N VAL A 159 -23.50 -21.65 5.88
CA VAL A 159 -22.95 -21.84 4.52
C VAL A 159 -22.71 -23.33 4.35
N THR A 160 -23.50 -23.96 3.48
CA THR A 160 -23.64 -25.43 3.42
C THR A 160 -22.56 -26.09 2.53
N ASP A 161 -21.84 -25.33 1.70
CA ASP A 161 -20.80 -25.85 0.79
C ASP A 161 -19.38 -25.39 1.20
N GLN A 162 -18.62 -26.34 1.74
CA GLN A 162 -17.25 -26.15 2.23
C GLN A 162 -16.26 -25.78 1.10
N ASN A 163 -16.53 -26.18 -0.14
CA ASN A 163 -15.68 -25.89 -1.31
C ASN A 163 -15.89 -24.48 -1.86
N GLN A 164 -17.10 -23.92 -1.71
CA GLN A 164 -17.35 -22.52 -2.06
C GLN A 164 -16.75 -21.59 -1.02
N LEU A 165 -16.81 -21.99 0.26
CA LEU A 165 -16.24 -21.25 1.37
C LEU A 165 -14.71 -21.15 1.26
N SER A 166 -14.00 -22.24 0.94
CA SER A 166 -12.55 -22.21 0.75
C SER A 166 -12.14 -21.29 -0.41
N LYS A 167 -12.83 -21.38 -1.56
CA LYS A 167 -12.57 -20.50 -2.71
C LYS A 167 -12.86 -19.02 -2.43
N ALA A 168 -13.92 -18.74 -1.69
CA ALA A 168 -14.25 -17.40 -1.25
C ALA A 168 -13.17 -16.82 -0.32
N LEU A 169 -12.68 -17.63 0.62
CA LEU A 169 -11.61 -17.24 1.52
C LEU A 169 -10.30 -16.99 0.79
N GLU A 170 -9.91 -17.87 -0.15
CA GLU A 170 -8.73 -17.67 -0.99
C GLU A 170 -8.82 -16.37 -1.82
N ALA A 171 -10.01 -16.07 -2.36
CA ALA A 171 -10.24 -14.82 -3.09
C ALA A 171 -10.10 -13.58 -2.18
N LEU A 172 -10.61 -13.63 -0.96
CA LEU A 172 -10.46 -12.55 0.03
C LEU A 172 -9.01 -12.38 0.47
N LEU A 173 -8.27 -13.46 0.65
CA LEU A 173 -6.86 -13.40 1.03
C LEU A 173 -5.96 -12.91 -0.11
N GLY A 174 -6.33 -13.20 -1.35
CA GLY A 174 -5.72 -12.58 -2.53
C GLY A 174 -5.89 -11.06 -2.57
N SER A 175 -6.94 -10.52 -1.93
CA SER A 175 -7.22 -9.08 -1.88
C SER A 175 -6.39 -8.32 -0.83
N VAL A 176 -5.89 -9.02 0.20
CA VAL A 176 -5.04 -8.46 1.25
C VAL A 176 -3.61 -8.33 0.69
N GLU A 177 -3.35 -7.24 -0.03
CA GLU A 177 -2.02 -6.85 -0.48
C GLU A 177 -1.58 -5.54 0.16
N ALA A 178 -0.29 -5.45 0.53
CA ALA A 178 0.36 -4.21 0.93
C ALA A 178 0.29 -3.19 -0.24
N SER A 179 -0.82 -2.46 -0.30
CA SER A 179 -1.12 -1.47 -1.32
C SER A 179 -1.22 -0.12 -0.65
N GLY A 180 -0.36 0.81 -1.04
CA GLY A 180 -0.20 2.10 -0.40
C GLY A 180 0.99 2.92 -0.91
N LEU A 181 1.03 4.18 -0.48
CA LEU A 181 2.10 5.11 -0.79
C LEU A 181 3.33 4.79 0.07
N ILE A 182 4.45 4.38 -0.53
CA ILE A 182 5.66 4.02 0.21
C ILE A 182 6.55 5.25 0.43
N LYS A 183 6.75 6.06 -0.61
CA LYS A 183 7.65 7.20 -0.59
C LYS A 183 7.15 8.28 -1.53
N TYR A 184 7.41 9.52 -1.20
CA TYR A 184 7.07 10.68 -2.02
C TYR A 184 8.27 11.63 -2.07
N GLU A 185 8.50 12.24 -3.23
CA GLU A 185 9.42 13.37 -3.36
C GLU A 185 8.80 14.50 -4.18
N TYR A 186 9.00 15.71 -3.67
CA TYR A 186 8.67 16.95 -4.36
C TYR A 186 9.93 17.47 -5.07
N TRP A 187 9.88 17.59 -6.40
CA TRP A 187 10.98 18.12 -7.21
C TRP A 187 10.83 19.61 -7.50
N GLY A 188 9.90 20.32 -6.85
CA GLY A 188 9.76 21.76 -7.06
C GLY A 188 9.06 22.16 -8.37
N LEU A 189 9.03 23.48 -8.58
CA LEU A 189 8.53 24.10 -9.80
C LEU A 189 9.63 24.07 -10.87
N LEU A 190 9.39 23.38 -11.99
CA LEU A 190 10.34 23.29 -13.10
C LEU A 190 9.71 23.77 -14.40
N ASP A 191 10.52 24.44 -15.21
CA ASP A 191 10.12 24.88 -16.55
C ASP A 191 9.95 23.70 -17.50
N PHE A 192 8.90 23.75 -18.32
CA PHE A 192 8.66 22.76 -19.36
C PHE A 192 9.56 23.01 -20.56
N ALA A 193 9.94 21.94 -21.26
CA ALA A 193 10.62 22.06 -22.55
C ALA A 193 9.76 22.77 -23.62
N TYR A 194 8.43 22.69 -23.49
CA TYR A 194 7.46 23.39 -24.33
C TYR A 194 6.19 23.68 -23.53
N PRO A 195 5.39 24.71 -23.88
CA PRO A 195 4.18 25.04 -23.13
C PRO A 195 3.14 23.92 -23.16
N ILE A 196 2.56 23.59 -22.01
CA ILE A 196 1.50 22.59 -21.85
C ILE A 196 0.29 23.30 -21.26
N ASN A 197 -0.88 23.18 -21.88
CA ASN A 197 -2.10 23.88 -21.45
C ASN A 197 -1.88 25.40 -21.19
N LYS A 198 -1.06 26.04 -22.04
CA LYS A 198 -0.63 27.46 -21.94
C LYS A 198 0.25 27.82 -20.73
N MET A 199 0.59 26.86 -19.87
CA MET A 199 1.56 27.02 -18.79
C MET A 199 2.98 26.74 -19.32
N LYS A 200 3.97 27.41 -18.73
CA LYS A 200 5.39 27.26 -19.09
C LYS A 200 6.19 26.48 -18.05
N SER A 201 5.66 26.33 -16.83
CA SER A 201 6.24 25.53 -15.77
C SER A 201 5.14 24.79 -15.02
N GLY A 202 5.54 23.90 -14.11
CA GLY A 202 4.64 23.15 -13.26
C GLY A 202 5.40 22.44 -12.17
N HIS A 203 4.66 21.97 -11.16
CA HIS A 203 5.25 21.34 -9.99
C HIS A 203 5.43 19.85 -10.23
N TYR A 204 6.66 19.38 -10.16
CA TYR A 204 6.98 17.98 -10.40
C TYR A 204 7.00 17.19 -9.10
N CYS A 205 6.34 16.05 -9.12
CA CYS A 205 6.18 15.17 -7.98
C CYS A 205 6.38 13.72 -8.39
N ILE A 206 6.98 12.91 -7.54
CA ILE A 206 7.06 11.46 -7.69
C ILE A 206 6.52 10.76 -6.44
N MET A 207 5.71 9.74 -6.67
CA MET A 207 5.15 8.85 -5.65
C MET A 207 5.57 7.42 -5.97
N CYS A 208 6.23 6.77 -5.02
CA CYS A 208 6.55 5.36 -5.05
C CYS A 208 5.39 4.60 -4.42
N ILE A 209 4.62 3.89 -5.22
CA ILE A 209 3.39 3.23 -4.81
C ILE A 209 3.59 1.72 -4.91
N SER A 210 3.29 1.00 -3.84
CA SER A 210 3.09 -0.44 -3.88
C SER A 210 1.61 -0.69 -4.15
N SER A 211 1.24 -1.47 -5.15
CA SER A 211 -0.17 -1.76 -5.41
C SER A 211 -0.41 -2.96 -6.33
N THR A 212 -1.66 -3.42 -6.41
CA THR A 212 -2.14 -4.34 -7.46
C THR A 212 -2.46 -3.58 -8.74
N SER A 213 -2.58 -4.30 -9.87
CA SER A 213 -2.98 -3.68 -11.15
C SER A 213 -4.36 -3.04 -11.07
N SER A 214 -5.33 -3.73 -10.45
CA SER A 214 -6.72 -3.25 -10.39
C SER A 214 -6.87 -1.96 -9.57
N ILE A 215 -6.15 -1.85 -8.45
CA ILE A 215 -6.12 -0.60 -7.66
C ILE A 215 -5.45 0.51 -8.47
N MET A 216 -4.34 0.20 -9.16
CA MET A 216 -3.62 1.21 -9.96
C MET A 216 -4.47 1.72 -11.13
N ASP A 217 -5.22 0.85 -11.80
CA ASP A 217 -6.09 1.24 -12.92
C ASP A 217 -7.20 2.20 -12.47
N GLU A 218 -7.83 1.92 -11.32
CA GLU A 218 -8.85 2.79 -10.73
C GLU A 218 -8.23 4.10 -10.20
N PHE A 219 -7.03 4.05 -9.62
CA PHE A 219 -6.29 5.23 -9.19
C PHE A 219 -6.01 6.16 -10.37
N MET A 220 -5.50 5.61 -11.47
CA MET A 220 -5.21 6.35 -12.70
C MET A 220 -6.50 6.96 -13.30
N ARG A 221 -7.63 6.26 -13.22
CA ARG A 221 -8.93 6.79 -13.64
C ARG A 221 -9.32 8.04 -12.84
N ARG A 222 -9.13 8.02 -11.52
CA ARG A 222 -9.46 9.16 -10.63
C ARG A 222 -8.45 10.31 -10.76
N VAL A 223 -7.15 10.02 -10.88
CA VAL A 223 -6.10 11.01 -11.18
C VAL A 223 -6.39 11.78 -12.46
N LYS A 224 -6.86 11.10 -13.51
CA LYS A 224 -7.21 11.74 -14.78
C LYS A 224 -8.34 12.77 -14.66
N LEU A 225 -9.20 12.63 -13.66
CA LEU A 225 -10.29 13.57 -13.38
C LEU A 225 -9.84 14.77 -12.53
N ASN A 226 -8.64 14.72 -11.96
CA ASN A 226 -8.12 15.81 -11.15
C ASN A 226 -7.60 16.94 -12.04
N GLU A 227 -8.28 18.08 -12.04
CA GLU A 227 -7.94 19.25 -12.86
C GLU A 227 -6.60 19.89 -12.46
N ASN A 228 -6.17 19.70 -11.21
CA ASN A 228 -4.90 20.23 -10.70
C ASN A 228 -3.68 19.48 -11.26
N ILE A 229 -3.89 18.27 -11.81
CA ILE A 229 -2.84 17.44 -12.42
C ILE A 229 -2.85 17.65 -13.93
N ILE A 230 -1.81 18.28 -14.45
CA ILE A 230 -1.68 18.60 -15.89
C ILE A 230 -1.28 17.35 -16.69
N ARG A 231 -0.33 16.59 -16.15
CA ARG A 231 0.21 15.36 -16.75
C ARG A 231 0.59 14.39 -15.66
N HIS A 232 0.52 13.11 -15.99
CA HIS A 232 0.97 12.04 -15.12
C HIS A 232 1.52 10.88 -15.95
N LEU A 233 2.40 10.10 -15.34
CA LEU A 233 2.98 8.89 -15.89
C LEU A 233 3.09 7.87 -14.77
N SER A 234 2.65 6.65 -15.02
CA SER A 234 2.91 5.51 -14.15
C SER A 234 3.83 4.53 -14.87
N VAL A 235 4.90 4.14 -14.20
CA VAL A 235 5.84 3.12 -14.68
C VAL A 235 5.91 2.01 -13.64
N ARG A 236 5.69 0.76 -14.08
CA ARG A 236 5.94 -0.40 -13.23
C ARG A 236 7.45 -0.64 -13.15
N VAL A 237 7.97 -0.75 -11.93
CA VAL A 237 9.40 -0.95 -11.66
C VAL A 237 9.63 -2.23 -10.87
N ASP A 238 10.84 -2.77 -10.99
CA ASP A 238 11.26 -3.94 -10.19
C ASP A 238 11.72 -3.54 -8.78
N LYS A 239 12.21 -2.31 -8.63
CA LYS A 239 12.70 -1.72 -7.38
C LYS A 239 12.53 -0.20 -7.39
N PHE A 240 12.34 0.39 -6.21
CA PHE A 240 12.45 1.83 -6.04
C PHE A 240 13.92 2.28 -5.98
N PHE A 241 14.16 3.55 -6.28
CA PHE A 241 15.45 4.18 -6.11
C PHE A 241 15.86 4.27 -4.63
N GLU A 242 17.14 4.07 -4.35
CA GLU A 242 17.71 4.13 -3.00
C GLU A 242 18.06 5.57 -2.64
N GLY A 243 17.65 6.04 -1.45
CA GLY A 243 17.92 7.40 -1.02
C GLY A 243 17.16 8.43 -1.85
N LYS A 244 17.73 9.60 -2.11
CA LYS A 244 17.04 10.65 -2.87
C LYS A 244 17.11 10.41 -4.38
N SER A 245 16.07 10.77 -5.11
CA SER A 245 16.12 10.70 -6.58
C SER A 245 17.21 11.60 -7.16
N HIS A 246 17.61 11.31 -8.40
CA HIS A 246 18.58 12.13 -9.13
C HIS A 246 18.13 13.59 -9.23
N MET A 247 16.82 13.83 -9.43
CA MET A 247 16.26 15.18 -9.50
C MET A 247 16.42 15.93 -8.18
N MET A 248 16.09 15.28 -7.06
CA MET A 248 16.23 15.87 -5.73
C MET A 248 17.69 16.15 -5.37
N ASN A 249 18.61 15.23 -5.69
CA ASN A 249 20.05 15.44 -5.45
C ASN A 249 20.58 16.63 -6.26
N LYS A 250 20.22 16.72 -7.54
CA LYS A 250 20.60 17.84 -8.40
C LYS A 250 20.15 19.18 -7.82
N GLN A 251 18.93 19.26 -7.29
CA GLN A 251 18.44 20.49 -6.67
C GLN A 251 19.18 20.86 -5.40
N ILE A 252 19.53 19.88 -4.57
CA ILE A 252 20.31 20.13 -3.36
C ILE A 252 21.70 20.67 -3.71
N GLU A 253 22.34 20.09 -4.74
CA GLU A 253 23.62 20.57 -5.25
C GLU A 253 23.52 22.02 -5.74
N GLU A 254 22.50 22.34 -6.56
CA GLU A 254 22.24 23.68 -7.08
C GLU A 254 21.92 24.72 -5.98
N GLN A 255 21.31 24.31 -4.87
CA GLN A 255 21.04 25.18 -3.72
C GLN A 255 22.27 25.39 -2.81
N SER A 256 23.24 24.49 -2.87
CA SER A 256 24.46 24.53 -2.05
C SER A 256 25.64 25.24 -2.72
N ALA A 257 25.53 25.52 -4.02
CA ALA A 257 26.51 26.23 -4.84
C ALA A 257 26.24 27.74 -4.89
#